data_AF-A0ABC8ADC1-F1
#
_entry.id   AF-A0ABC8ADC1-F1
#
_cell.length_a   1.000
_cell.length_b   1.000
_cell.length_c   1.000
_cell.angle_alpha   90.00
_cell.angle_beta   90.00
_cell.angle_gamma   90.00
#
_symmetry.space_group_name_H-M   'P 1'
#
loop_
_entity.id
_entity.type
_entity.pdbx_description
1 polymer ?
#
loop_
_entity_poly.entity_id
_entity_poly.type
_entity_poly.pdbx_seq_one_letter_code
_entity_poly.pdbx_strand_id
1 'polypeptide(L)' 'MGEQPTGEEVREVLRLAGLSGEKAAQALGLGEKGGRTVRRWISEDSGISYANWALLYEMAGLGLIWKED' A
#
# COMPACT_ATOMS: atom_id res chain seq x y z
N MET A 1 1.91 18.06 -2.01
CA MET A 1 2.49 16.75 -2.39
C MET A 1 2.62 16.00 -1.08
N GLY A 2 1.82 14.95 -0.87
CA GLY A 2 1.72 14.26 0.42
C GLY A 2 3.06 13.63 0.84
N GLU A 3 3.27 13.50 2.13
CA GLU A 3 4.45 12.85 2.70
C GLU A 3 4.50 11.36 2.26
N GLN A 4 5.71 10.87 1.97
CA GLN A 4 5.89 9.47 1.57
C GLN A 4 5.69 8.57 2.79
N PRO A 5 4.80 7.56 2.75
CA PRO A 5 4.56 6.73 3.91
C PRO A 5 5.78 5.86 4.22
N THR A 6 6.00 5.64 5.51
CA THR A 6 7.01 4.76 6.06
C THR A 6 6.67 3.29 5.82
N GLY A 7 7.66 2.41 5.94
CA GLY A 7 7.45 0.98 5.79
C GLY A 7 6.52 0.40 6.87
N GLU A 8 6.51 1.04 8.05
CA GLU A 8 5.61 0.70 9.16
C GLU A 8 4.15 1.07 8.84
N GLU A 9 3.90 2.26 8.32
CA GLU A 9 2.56 2.67 7.87
C GLU A 9 2.03 1.76 6.76
N VAL A 10 2.89 1.41 5.79
CA VAL A 10 2.52 0.45 4.74
C VAL A 10 2.14 -0.91 5.33
N ARG A 11 2.91 -1.41 6.31
CA ARG A 11 2.60 -2.67 6.99
C ARG A 11 1.28 -2.61 7.74
N GLU A 12 1.01 -1.51 8.42
CA GLU A 12 -0.21 -1.35 9.22
C GLU A 12 -1.46 -1.27 8.33
N VAL A 13 -1.41 -0.52 7.24
CA VAL A 13 -2.53 -0.46 6.28
C VAL A 13 -2.80 -1.83 5.65
N LEU A 14 -1.77 -2.59 5.30
CA LEU A 14 -1.93 -3.98 4.83
C LEU A 14 -2.60 -4.87 5.88
N ARG A 15 -2.24 -4.71 7.15
CA ARG A 15 -2.84 -5.43 8.28
C ARG A 15 -4.32 -5.08 8.42
N LEU A 16 -4.67 -3.79 8.36
CA LEU A 16 -6.05 -3.30 8.43
C LEU A 16 -6.89 -3.80 7.25
N ALA A 17 -6.33 -3.84 6.05
CA ALA A 17 -6.96 -4.40 4.86
C ALA A 17 -7.06 -5.94 4.87
N GLY A 18 -6.44 -6.63 5.84
CA GLY A 18 -6.39 -8.09 5.89
C GLY A 18 -5.59 -8.72 4.74
N LEU A 19 -4.65 -7.97 4.16
CA LEU A 19 -3.88 -8.37 2.98
C LEU A 19 -2.49 -8.88 3.37
N SER A 20 -2.11 -10.04 2.82
CA SER A 20 -0.69 -10.42 2.74
C SER A 20 -0.01 -9.65 1.61
N GLY A 21 1.33 -9.59 1.61
CA GLY A 21 2.08 -8.91 0.54
C GLY A 21 1.79 -9.44 -0.86
N GLU A 22 1.52 -10.75 -1.00
CA GLU A 22 1.14 -11.37 -2.27
C GLU A 22 -0.29 -11.01 -2.69
N LYS A 23 -1.25 -11.04 -1.74
CA LYS A 23 -2.63 -10.62 -2.02
C LYS A 23 -2.72 -9.14 -2.38
N ALA A 24 -1.96 -8.29 -1.69
CA ALA A 24 -1.87 -6.87 -2.02
C ALA A 24 -1.28 -6.65 -3.41
N ALA A 25 -0.24 -7.40 -3.78
CA ALA A 25 0.33 -7.33 -5.11
C ALA A 25 -0.66 -7.72 -6.22
N GLN A 26 -1.50 -8.74 -5.98
CA GLN A 26 -2.57 -9.13 -6.89
C GLN A 26 -3.66 -8.05 -6.98
N ALA A 27 -4.12 -7.53 -5.83
CA ALA A 27 -5.14 -6.48 -5.77
C ALA A 27 -4.69 -5.17 -6.45
N LEU A 28 -3.40 -4.86 -6.38
CA LEU A 28 -2.79 -3.67 -6.99
C LEU A 28 -2.30 -3.90 -8.43
N GLY A 29 -2.50 -5.10 -9.01
CA GLY A 29 -2.10 -5.38 -10.39
C GLY A 29 -0.59 -5.34 -10.65
N LEU A 30 0.25 -5.60 -9.65
CA LEU A 30 1.72 -5.47 -9.75
C LEU A 30 2.42 -6.63 -10.51
N GLY A 31 1.64 -7.59 -11.02
CA GLY A 31 2.12 -8.76 -11.76
C GLY A 31 2.85 -9.80 -10.89
N GLU A 32 3.44 -10.80 -11.54
CA GLU A 32 4.03 -12.00 -10.92
C GLU A 32 5.14 -11.69 -9.88
N LYS A 33 5.86 -10.57 -10.02
CA LYS A 33 6.90 -10.13 -9.09
C LYS A 33 6.42 -9.12 -8.04
N GLY A 34 5.13 -8.82 -8.03
CA GLY A 34 4.55 -7.76 -7.21
C GLY A 34 4.72 -7.96 -5.70
N GLY A 35 4.75 -9.20 -5.21
CA GLY A 35 4.99 -9.48 -3.78
C GLY A 35 6.35 -8.98 -3.28
N ARG A 36 7.38 -9.02 -4.15
CA ARG A 36 8.70 -8.44 -3.84
C ARG A 36 8.64 -6.92 -3.79
N THR A 37 7.85 -6.30 -4.66
CA THR A 37 7.63 -4.85 -4.66
C THR A 37 6.98 -4.42 -3.34
N VAL A 38 5.92 -5.10 -2.89
CA VAL A 38 5.27 -4.81 -1.60
C VAL A 38 6.24 -4.99 -0.43
N ARG A 39 7.09 -6.03 -0.44
CA ARG A 39 8.11 -6.21 0.59
C ARG A 39 9.11 -5.06 0.64
N ARG A 40 9.51 -4.50 -0.51
CA ARG A 40 10.43 -3.35 -0.59
C ARG A 40 9.81 -2.06 -0.07
N TRP A 41 8.49 -1.90 -0.19
CA TRP A 41 7.79 -0.79 0.46
C TRP A 41 7.88 -0.90 1.98
N ILE A 42 7.68 -2.11 2.51
CA ILE A 42 7.74 -2.39 3.96
C ILE A 42 9.18 -2.27 4.51
N SER A 43 10.20 -2.62 3.74
CA SER A 43 11.61 -2.47 4.14
C SER A 43 12.19 -1.09 3.80
N GLU A 44 11.40 -0.20 3.22
CA GLU A 44 11.82 1.14 2.76
C GLU A 44 12.94 1.12 1.69
N ASP A 45 13.23 -0.04 1.10
CA ASP A 45 14.14 -0.18 -0.04
C ASP A 45 13.62 0.54 -1.30
N SER A 46 12.31 0.74 -1.38
CA SER A 46 11.67 1.56 -2.41
C SER A 46 10.38 2.17 -1.88
N GLY A 47 10.06 3.39 -2.29
CA GLY A 47 8.78 4.02 -1.95
C GLY A 47 7.59 3.41 -2.66
N ILE A 48 6.44 3.44 -1.99
CA ILE A 48 5.13 3.20 -2.62
C ILE A 48 4.70 4.46 -3.40
N SER A 49 4.19 4.27 -4.62
CA SER A 49 3.58 5.37 -5.37
C SER A 49 2.30 5.86 -4.69
N TYR A 50 1.99 7.14 -4.81
CA TYR A 50 0.75 7.72 -4.26
C TYR A 50 -0.52 6.96 -4.70
N ALA A 51 -0.63 6.54 -5.96
CA ALA A 51 -1.79 5.79 -6.46
C ALA A 51 -2.00 4.44 -5.74
N ASN A 52 -0.91 3.68 -5.54
CA ASN A 52 -0.99 2.42 -4.78
C ASN A 52 -1.28 2.66 -3.30
N TRP A 53 -0.77 3.76 -2.73
CA TRP A 53 -1.05 4.14 -1.35
C TRP A 53 -2.53 4.46 -1.13
N ALA A 54 -3.08 5.27 -2.02
CA ALA A 54 -4.49 5.58 -2.15
C ALA A 54 -5.38 4.33 -2.16
N LEU A 55 -5.05 3.37 -3.02
CA LEU A 55 -5.80 2.12 -3.14
C LEU A 55 -5.73 1.28 -1.85
N LEU A 56 -4.55 1.19 -1.22
CA LEU A 56 -4.41 0.47 0.04
C LEU A 56 -5.23 1.11 1.17
N TYR A 57 -5.29 2.44 1.23
CA TYR A 57 -6.14 3.18 2.19
C TYR A 57 -7.62 2.85 2.02
N GLU A 58 -8.10 2.86 0.77
CA GLU A 58 -9.48 2.47 0.44
C GLU A 58 -9.75 1.02 0.83
N MET A 59 -8.86 0.09 0.50
CA MET A 59 -8.96 -1.33 0.84
C MET A 59 -8.94 -1.58 2.36
N ALA A 60 -8.24 -0.74 3.12
CA ALA A 60 -8.20 -0.78 4.58
C ALA A 60 -9.45 -0.18 5.24
N GLY A 61 -10.39 0.37 4.46
CA GLY A 61 -11.59 1.02 4.98
C GLY A 61 -11.33 2.38 5.63
N LEU A 62 -10.18 2.99 5.37
CA LEU A 62 -9.77 4.29 5.93
C LEU A 62 -10.32 5.50 5.13
N GLY A 63 -11.07 5.25 4.05
CA GLY A 63 -11.59 6.27 3.16
C GLY A 63 -10.58 6.75 2.11
N LEU A 64 -10.99 7.73 1.31
CA LEU A 64 -10.14 8.29 0.24
C LEU A 64 -9.33 9.47 0.79
N ILE A 65 -8.01 9.30 0.89
CA ILE A 65 -7.06 10.35 1.32
C ILE A 65 -7.06 11.63 0.45
N TRP A 66 -7.85 11.68 -0.62
CA TRP A 66 -8.02 12.84 -1.50
C TRP A 66 -9.45 13.39 -1.58
N LYS A 67 -10.41 12.83 -0.83
CA LYS A 67 -11.71 13.47 -0.63
C LYS A 67 -11.72 14.11 0.76
N GLU A 68 -11.65 15.43 0.80
CA GLU A 68 -12.20 16.19 1.91
C GLU A 68 -13.74 16.14 1.75
N ASP A 69 -14.46 15.83 2.83
CA ASP A 69 -15.93 15.93 2.87
C ASP A 69 -16.39 17.39 2.69
#